data_AF-A0A3B4BIT5-F1
#
_entry.id   AF-A0A3B4BIT5-F1
#
_cell.length_a   1.000
_cell.length_b   1.000
_cell.length_c   1.000
_cell.angle_alpha   90.00
_cell.angle_beta   90.00
_cell.angle_gamma   90.00
#
_symmetry.space_group_name_H-M   'P 1'
#
loop_
_entity.id
_entity.type
_entity.pdbx_description
1 polymer ?
#
loop_
_entity_poly.entity_id
_entity_poly.type
_entity_poly.pdbx_seq_one_letter_code
_entity_poly.pdbx_strand_id
1 'polypeptide(L)'
;MLLILLLFFLFVCFQMIKLCSQLEMIVLCYEAKRDKLKETKELIFKETKDKIQKMKLYQDRLMESLGEILEKHVPAPPRTEDKKKHSAQDVHVEFISLNEILELLMNKLLTTPHDPYVDIDATFWPPYVEMLLRYGVAIRHQENNFKIRLEPFC
;
A
#
# COMPACT_ATOMS: atom_id res chain seq x y z
N MET A 1 9.90 80.85 -0.93
CA MET A 1 10.66 79.68 -1.40
C MET A 1 10.81 78.61 -0.31
N LEU A 2 11.30 78.93 0.90
CA LEU A 2 11.49 77.96 2.00
C LEU A 2 10.22 77.17 2.40
N LEU A 3 9.08 77.85 2.54
CA LEU A 3 7.81 77.23 2.96
C LEU A 3 7.32 76.15 1.98
N ILE A 4 7.51 76.38 0.68
CA ILE A 4 7.10 75.46 -0.39
C ILE A 4 7.96 74.19 -0.34
N LEU A 5 9.27 74.34 -0.11
CA LEU A 5 10.17 73.20 0.08
C LEU A 5 9.78 72.34 1.30
N LEU A 6 9.40 73.02 2.39
CA LEU A 6 8.98 72.38 3.64
C LEU A 6 7.68 71.59 3.46
N LEU A 7 6.69 72.16 2.76
CA LEU A 7 5.43 71.49 2.44
C LEU A 7 5.65 70.28 1.51
N PHE A 8 6.52 70.40 0.51
CA PHE A 8 6.88 69.29 -0.37
C PHE A 8 7.54 68.14 0.42
N PHE A 9 8.48 68.48 1.31
CA PHE A 9 9.15 67.49 2.16
C PHE A 9 8.17 66.77 3.09
N LEU A 10 7.24 67.50 3.73
CA LEU A 10 6.20 66.92 4.57
C LEU A 10 5.25 66.00 3.79
N PHE A 11 4.87 66.39 2.57
CA PHE A 11 4.03 65.55 1.71
C PHE A 11 4.74 64.25 1.31
N VAL A 12 6.01 64.32 0.90
CA VAL A 12 6.82 63.14 0.58
C VAL A 12 6.99 62.26 1.81
N CYS A 13 7.28 62.85 2.97
CA CYS A 13 7.42 62.11 4.23
C CYS A 13 6.12 61.38 4.60
N PHE A 14 4.96 62.04 4.46
CA PHE A 14 3.66 61.41 4.71
C PHE A 14 3.39 60.23 3.77
N GLN A 15 3.69 60.36 2.47
CA GLN A 15 3.56 59.26 1.50
C GLN A 15 4.52 58.11 1.82
N MET A 16 5.76 58.42 2.21
CA MET A 16 6.75 57.42 2.61
C MET A 16 6.31 56.64 3.85
N ILE A 17 5.81 57.32 4.89
CA ILE A 17 5.29 56.66 6.11
C ILE A 17 4.10 55.75 5.77
N LYS A 18 3.19 56.21 4.92
CA LYS A 18 2.04 55.41 4.47
C LYS A 18 2.50 54.15 3.72
N LEU A 19 3.49 54.27 2.84
CA LEU A 19 4.06 53.14 2.10
C LEU A 19 4.76 52.15 3.03
N CYS A 20 5.55 52.63 3.99
CA CYS A 20 6.19 51.79 5.00
C CYS A 20 5.18 50.97 5.81
N SER A 21 4.08 51.60 6.25
CA SER A 21 3.03 50.90 6.99
C SER A 21 2.34 49.82 6.13
N GLN A 22 2.11 50.09 4.84
CA GLN A 22 1.55 49.07 3.93
C GLN A 22 2.52 47.90 3.71
N LEU A 23 3.82 48.17 3.55
CA LEU A 23 4.85 47.14 3.41
C LEU A 23 4.91 46.24 4.65
N GLU A 24 4.88 46.83 5.85
CA GLU A 24 4.89 46.10 7.12
C GLU A 24 3.68 45.15 7.23
N MET A 25 2.48 45.63 6.87
CA MET A 25 1.28 44.78 6.84
C MET A 25 1.39 43.61 5.85
N ILE A 26 2.01 43.82 4.68
CA ILE A 26 2.22 42.76 3.69
C ILE A 26 3.19 41.71 4.23
N VAL A 27 4.28 42.14 4.88
CA VAL A 27 5.28 41.24 5.48
C VAL A 27 4.62 40.36 6.55
N LEU A 28 3.89 40.96 7.48
CA LEU A 28 3.19 40.21 8.54
C LEU A 28 2.18 39.21 7.97
N CYS A 29 1.43 39.60 6.94
CA CYS A 29 0.47 38.71 6.28
C CYS A 29 1.18 37.54 5.57
N TYR A 30 2.33 37.79 4.95
CA TYR A 30 3.12 36.76 4.29
C TYR A 30 3.69 35.75 5.30
N GLU A 31 4.25 36.23 6.41
CA GLU A 31 4.77 35.39 7.49
C GLU A 31 3.66 34.52 8.10
N ALA A 32 2.51 35.11 8.43
CA ALA A 32 1.37 34.38 8.98
C ALA A 32 0.87 33.28 8.01
N LYS A 33 0.80 33.57 6.70
CA LYS A 33 0.42 32.57 5.69
C LYS A 33 1.44 31.45 5.57
N ARG A 34 2.73 31.78 5.60
CA ARG A 34 3.82 30.80 5.53
C ARG A 34 3.79 29.87 6.75
N ASP A 35 3.59 30.42 7.94
CA ASP A 35 3.57 29.64 9.18
C ASP A 35 2.34 28.73 9.23
N LYS A 36 1.16 29.25 8.87
CA LYS A 36 -0.07 28.43 8.76
C LYS A 36 0.07 27.29 7.74
N LEU A 37 0.72 27.54 6.61
CA LEU A 37 0.99 26.50 5.61
C LEU A 37 1.92 25.42 6.16
N LYS A 38 2.96 25.82 6.90
CA LYS A 38 3.91 24.89 7.52
C LYS A 38 3.21 24.00 8.55
N GLU A 39 2.40 24.57 9.43
CA GLU A 39 1.60 23.82 10.42
C GLU A 39 0.64 22.84 9.75
N THR A 40 -0.08 23.29 8.72
CA THR A 40 -1.03 22.44 7.98
C THR A 40 -0.31 21.25 7.32
N LYS A 41 0.87 21.49 6.74
CA LYS A 41 1.70 20.43 6.13
C LYS A 41 2.17 19.42 7.17
N GLU A 42 2.63 19.88 8.32
CA GLU A 42 3.08 19.02 9.42
C GLU A 42 1.93 18.16 9.97
N LEU A 43 0.74 18.74 10.13
CA LEU A 43 -0.46 18.04 10.58
C LEU A 43 -0.89 16.96 9.58
N ILE A 44 -1.01 17.29 8.29
CA ILE A 44 -1.39 16.34 7.25
C ILE A 44 -0.37 15.20 7.18
N PHE A 45 0.93 15.53 7.20
CA PHE A 45 1.99 14.52 7.16
C PHE A 45 1.90 13.55 8.35
N LYS A 46 1.69 14.09 9.56
CA LYS A 46 1.52 13.27 10.76
C LYS A 46 0.29 12.38 10.65
N GLU A 47 -0.85 12.93 10.24
CA GLU A 47 -2.10 12.16 10.10
C GLU A 47 -1.96 11.05 9.06
N THR A 48 -1.36 11.33 7.91
CA THR A 48 -1.10 10.33 6.87
C THR A 48 -0.15 9.24 7.39
N LYS A 49 0.92 9.62 8.09
CA LYS A 49 1.85 8.66 8.70
C LYS A 49 1.17 7.75 9.72
N ASP A 50 0.33 8.32 10.58
CA ASP A 50 -0.42 7.58 11.60
C ASP A 50 -1.42 6.61 10.95
N LYS A 51 -2.12 7.04 9.88
CA LYS A 51 -3.03 6.17 9.11
C LYS A 51 -2.29 5.00 8.45
N ILE A 52 -1.15 5.27 7.82
CA ILE A 52 -0.31 4.23 7.21
C ILE A 52 0.14 3.22 8.26
N GLN A 53 0.61 3.68 9.42
CA GLN A 53 1.06 2.79 10.50
C GLN A 53 -0.08 1.94 11.06
N LYS A 54 -1.27 2.53 11.27
CA LYS A 54 -2.46 1.79 11.71
C LYS A 54 -2.87 0.71 10.69
N MET A 55 -2.82 1.04 9.40
CA MET A 55 -3.15 0.10 8.33
C MET A 55 -2.17 -1.08 8.29
N LYS A 56 -0.86 -0.81 8.42
CA LYS A 56 0.16 -1.86 8.51
C LYS A 56 -0.08 -2.80 9.69
N LEU A 57 -0.30 -2.24 10.89
CA LEU A 57 -0.59 -3.06 12.07
C LEU A 57 -1.88 -3.89 11.93
N TYR A 58 -2.89 -3.35 11.24
CA TYR A 58 -4.10 -4.10 10.96
C TYR A 58 -3.84 -5.25 9.98
N GLN A 59 -3.10 -4.98 8.90
CA GLN A 59 -2.68 -5.99 7.93
C GLN A 59 -1.86 -7.10 8.59
N ASP A 60 -0.86 -6.76 9.40
CA ASP A 60 0.00 -7.72 10.08
C ASP A 60 -0.82 -8.67 10.97
N ARG A 61 -1.73 -8.11 11.79
CA ARG A 61 -2.63 -8.91 12.65
C ARG A 61 -3.57 -9.81 11.84
N LEU A 62 -4.06 -9.32 10.70
CA LEU A 62 -4.94 -10.09 9.83
C LEU A 62 -4.19 -11.29 9.24
N MET A 63 -2.96 -11.08 8.78
CA MET A 63 -2.10 -12.12 8.23
C MET A 63 -1.71 -13.16 9.29
N GLU A 64 -1.40 -12.71 10.50
CA GLU A 64 -1.12 -13.58 11.65
C GLU A 64 -2.34 -14.45 11.98
N SER A 65 -3.52 -13.84 12.16
CA SER A 65 -4.78 -14.55 12.42
C SER A 65 -5.11 -15.56 11.31
N LEU A 66 -4.88 -15.19 10.06
CA LEU A 66 -5.08 -16.09 8.92
C LEU A 66 -4.14 -17.29 9.00
N GLY A 67 -2.84 -17.05 9.25
CA GLY A 67 -1.84 -18.10 9.42
C GLY A 67 -2.23 -19.10 10.53
N GLU A 68 -2.64 -18.61 11.69
CA GLU A 68 -3.09 -19.44 12.82
C GLU A 68 -4.32 -20.30 12.47
N ILE A 69 -5.30 -19.73 11.77
CA ILE A 69 -6.51 -20.46 11.35
C ILE A 69 -6.14 -21.57 10.36
N LEU A 70 -5.27 -21.27 9.40
CA LEU A 70 -4.88 -22.22 8.37
C LEU A 70 -4.06 -23.36 8.98
N GLU A 71 -3.09 -23.08 9.86
CA GLU A 71 -2.31 -24.11 10.55
C GLU A 71 -3.19 -25.05 11.39
N LYS A 72 -4.21 -24.51 12.06
CA LYS A 72 -5.09 -25.28 12.94
C LYS A 72 -6.12 -26.15 12.20
N HIS A 73 -6.60 -25.70 11.04
CA HIS A 73 -7.77 -26.29 10.39
C HIS A 73 -7.50 -26.91 9.02
N VAL A 74 -6.37 -26.59 8.37
CA VAL A 74 -6.05 -27.08 7.03
C VAL A 74 -5.13 -28.30 7.14
N PRO A 75 -5.46 -29.42 6.48
CA PRO A 75 -4.61 -30.61 6.50
C PRO A 75 -3.29 -30.33 5.78
N ALA A 76 -2.16 -30.70 6.38
CA ALA A 76 -0.86 -30.59 5.73
C ALA A 76 -0.76 -31.50 4.48
N PRO A 77 0.02 -31.12 3.45
CA PRO A 77 0.26 -32.00 2.32
C PRO A 77 0.97 -33.29 2.76
N PRO A 78 0.64 -34.45 2.15
CA PRO A 78 1.32 -35.69 2.45
C PRO A 78 2.78 -35.61 2.02
N ARG A 79 3.67 -36.17 2.86
CA ARG A 79 5.05 -36.45 2.45
C ARG A 79 5.01 -37.65 1.50
N THR A 80 5.81 -37.62 0.45
CA THR A 80 5.77 -38.56 -0.70
C THR A 80 6.03 -40.03 -0.36
N GLU A 81 6.25 -40.39 0.92
CA GLU A 81 6.61 -41.75 1.35
C GLU A 81 5.42 -42.69 1.66
N ASP A 82 4.18 -42.19 1.72
CA ASP A 82 3.03 -43.00 2.13
C ASP A 82 2.40 -43.86 1.01
N LYS A 83 3.01 -43.96 -0.17
CA LYS A 83 2.51 -44.79 -1.28
C LYS A 83 3.47 -45.92 -1.64
N LYS A 84 3.27 -47.09 -1.01
CA LYS A 84 3.81 -48.36 -1.52
C LYS A 84 3.18 -48.72 -2.87
N LYS A 85 4.06 -48.85 -3.88
CA LYS A 85 4.04 -49.72 -5.09
C LYS A 85 3.95 -49.04 -6.46
N HIS A 86 5.04 -49.28 -7.21
CA HIS A 86 5.25 -49.25 -8.67
C HIS A 86 5.35 -47.89 -9.37
N SER A 87 6.57 -47.36 -9.49
CA SER A 87 7.36 -47.32 -10.74
C SER A 87 8.45 -46.25 -10.64
N ALA A 88 9.35 -46.23 -11.62
CA ALA A 88 10.65 -45.57 -11.57
C ALA A 88 10.59 -44.04 -11.57
N GLN A 89 11.53 -43.44 -10.82
CA GLN A 89 11.98 -42.05 -10.91
C GLN A 89 11.03 -40.99 -10.35
N ASP A 90 10.70 -41.13 -9.07
CA ASP A 90 9.96 -40.10 -8.33
C ASP A 90 10.93 -39.00 -7.89
N VAL A 91 10.90 -37.86 -8.57
CA VAL A 91 11.49 -36.62 -8.03
C VAL A 91 10.70 -36.31 -6.77
N HIS A 92 11.37 -36.26 -5.61
CA HIS A 92 10.73 -35.87 -4.36
C HIS A 92 10.33 -34.39 -4.45
N VAL A 93 9.15 -34.12 -4.98
CA VAL A 93 8.59 -32.77 -5.04
C VAL A 93 7.95 -32.47 -3.69
N GLU A 94 8.53 -31.50 -2.98
CA GLU A 94 7.99 -30.99 -1.74
C GLU A 94 6.83 -30.03 -2.05
N PHE A 95 5.65 -30.33 -1.52
CA PHE A 95 4.48 -29.48 -1.73
C PHE A 95 4.57 -28.22 -0.87
N ILE A 96 4.25 -27.08 -1.49
CA ILE A 96 4.13 -25.82 -0.76
C ILE A 96 2.85 -25.79 0.08
N SER A 97 2.92 -25.07 1.19
CA SER A 97 1.79 -24.83 2.08
C SER A 97 0.73 -23.94 1.41
N LEU A 98 -0.48 -23.96 1.95
CA LEU A 98 -1.55 -23.08 1.47
C LEU A 98 -1.21 -21.60 1.70
N ASN A 99 -0.50 -21.28 2.80
CA ASN A 99 -0.05 -19.92 3.10
C ASN A 99 0.85 -19.38 1.98
N GLU A 100 1.81 -20.19 1.53
CA GLU A 100 2.71 -19.82 0.43
C GLU A 100 1.96 -19.62 -0.89
N ILE A 101 0.98 -20.47 -1.20
CA ILE A 101 0.13 -20.30 -2.39
C ILE A 101 -0.62 -18.96 -2.33
N LEU A 102 -1.25 -18.65 -1.19
CA LEU A 102 -1.98 -17.40 -1.00
C LEU A 102 -1.05 -16.20 -1.09
N GLU A 103 0.14 -16.27 -0.49
CA GLU A 103 1.16 -15.24 -0.58
C GLU A 103 1.60 -15.00 -2.03
N LEU A 104 1.87 -16.05 -2.81
CA LEU A 104 2.20 -15.93 -4.23
C LEU A 104 1.09 -15.22 -5.02
N LEU A 105 -0.17 -15.60 -4.80
CA LEU A 105 -1.31 -14.99 -5.48
C LEU A 105 -1.51 -13.51 -5.10
N MET A 106 -1.40 -13.18 -3.81
CA MET A 106 -1.51 -11.80 -3.33
C MET A 106 -0.37 -10.93 -3.84
N ASN A 107 0.87 -11.43 -3.75
CA ASN A 107 2.03 -10.71 -4.26
C ASN A 107 1.90 -10.48 -5.77
N LYS A 108 1.51 -11.50 -6.55
CA LYS A 108 1.31 -11.37 -7.99
C LYS A 108 0.28 -10.29 -8.34
N LEU A 109 -0.84 -10.25 -7.62
CA LEU A 109 -1.88 -9.24 -7.79
C LEU A 109 -1.34 -7.82 -7.52
N LEU A 110 -0.53 -7.64 -6.48
CA LEU A 110 0.00 -6.33 -6.08
C LEU A 110 1.18 -5.88 -6.94
N THR A 111 2.06 -6.79 -7.35
CA THR A 111 3.28 -6.44 -8.09
C THR A 111 3.05 -6.35 -9.60
N THR A 112 2.14 -7.15 -10.15
CA THR A 112 1.86 -7.22 -11.60
C THR A 112 0.35 -7.23 -11.85
N PRO A 113 -0.36 -6.12 -11.57
CA PRO A 113 -1.83 -6.08 -11.63
C PRO A 113 -2.41 -6.29 -13.04
N HIS A 114 -1.63 -6.02 -14.09
CA HIS A 114 -2.04 -6.25 -15.47
C HIS A 114 -1.97 -7.73 -15.91
N ASP A 115 -1.18 -8.55 -15.20
CA ASP A 115 -1.08 -9.99 -15.42
C ASP A 115 -0.95 -10.71 -14.07
N PRO A 116 -2.05 -10.83 -13.31
CA PRO A 116 -2.03 -11.32 -11.93
C PRO A 116 -2.03 -12.86 -11.84
N TYR A 117 -1.73 -13.57 -12.93
CA TYR A 117 -1.77 -15.03 -12.98
C TYR A 117 -0.47 -15.68 -12.49
N VAL A 118 -0.61 -16.73 -11.68
CA VAL A 118 0.46 -17.61 -11.22
C VAL A 118 0.34 -18.95 -11.93
N ASP A 119 1.47 -19.49 -12.38
CA ASP A 119 1.55 -20.82 -12.96
C ASP A 119 1.50 -21.90 -11.87
N ILE A 120 0.67 -22.92 -12.08
CA ILE A 120 0.55 -24.11 -11.25
C ILE A 120 1.58 -25.11 -11.75
N ASP A 121 2.67 -25.26 -11.01
CA ASP A 121 3.68 -26.28 -11.27
C ASP A 121 3.49 -27.52 -10.37
N ALA A 122 4.50 -28.39 -10.33
CA ALA A 122 4.44 -29.64 -9.56
C ALA A 122 4.42 -29.43 -8.03
N THR A 123 4.82 -28.25 -7.52
CA THR A 123 4.88 -28.01 -6.06
C THR A 123 3.50 -27.67 -5.48
N PHE A 124 2.52 -27.37 -6.32
CA PHE A 124 1.15 -27.06 -5.89
C PHE A 124 0.40 -28.34 -5.55
N TRP A 125 0.01 -28.49 -4.28
CA TRP A 125 -0.79 -29.63 -3.88
C TRP A 125 -2.22 -29.51 -4.46
N PRO A 126 -2.69 -30.48 -5.29
CA PRO A 126 -3.96 -30.33 -5.99
C PRO A 126 -5.19 -30.05 -5.11
N PRO A 127 -5.33 -30.64 -3.90
CA PRO A 127 -6.42 -30.30 -2.99
C PRO A 127 -6.49 -28.82 -2.60
N TYR A 128 -5.34 -28.14 -2.43
CA TYR A 128 -5.32 -26.71 -2.14
C TYR A 128 -5.79 -25.88 -3.32
N VAL A 129 -5.31 -26.19 -4.52
CA VAL A 129 -5.73 -25.50 -5.75
C VAL A 129 -7.24 -25.67 -5.95
N GLU A 130 -7.75 -26.89 -5.84
CA GLU A 130 -9.18 -27.18 -6.00
C GLU A 130 -10.04 -26.50 -4.92
N MET A 131 -9.54 -26.44 -3.68
CA MET A 131 -10.22 -25.73 -2.60
C MET A 131 -10.36 -24.24 -2.91
N LEU A 132 -9.28 -23.58 -3.33
CA LEU A 132 -9.29 -22.16 -3.67
C LEU A 132 -10.28 -21.86 -4.81
N LEU A 133 -10.34 -22.73 -5.81
CA LEU A 133 -11.26 -22.58 -6.94
C LEU A 133 -12.72 -22.83 -6.56
N ARG A 134 -13.00 -23.89 -5.77
CA ARG A 134 -14.37 -24.23 -5.36
C ARG A 134 -15.01 -23.16 -4.47
N TYR A 135 -14.22 -22.52 -3.62
CA TYR A 135 -14.71 -21.48 -2.71
C TYR A 135 -14.66 -20.07 -3.31
N GLY A 136 -14.31 -19.91 -4.59
CA GLY A 136 -14.26 -18.59 -5.23
C GLY A 136 -13.19 -17.67 -4.62
N VAL A 137 -12.07 -18.25 -4.18
CA VAL A 137 -10.90 -17.48 -3.74
C VAL A 137 -9.97 -17.22 -4.92
N ALA A 138 -9.91 -18.16 -5.86
CA ALA A 138 -9.12 -18.07 -7.07
C ALA A 138 -9.95 -18.42 -8.31
N ILE A 139 -9.52 -17.91 -9.46
CA ILE A 139 -10.12 -18.17 -10.77
C ILE A 139 -9.04 -18.70 -11.72
N ARG A 140 -9.36 -19.73 -12.51
CA ARG A 140 -8.48 -20.23 -13.58
C ARG A 140 -8.45 -19.29 -14.78
N HIS A 141 -7.33 -19.23 -15.47
CA HIS A 141 -7.22 -18.53 -16.75
C HIS A 141 -8.10 -19.22 -17.80
N GLN A 142 -8.77 -18.43 -18.65
CA GLN A 142 -9.75 -18.94 -19.63
C GLN A 142 -9.11 -19.89 -20.66
N GLU A 143 -7.90 -19.58 -21.11
CA GLU A 143 -7.20 -20.34 -22.14
C GLU A 143 -6.15 -21.33 -21.59
N ASN A 144 -5.69 -21.12 -20.35
CA ASN A 144 -4.60 -21.91 -19.77
C ASN A 144 -5.00 -22.42 -18.38
N ASN A 145 -5.43 -23.66 -18.32
CA ASN A 145 -5.89 -24.26 -17.07
C ASN A 145 -4.79 -24.43 -16.01
N PHE A 146 -3.52 -24.27 -16.37
CA PHE A 146 -2.39 -24.26 -15.43
C PHE A 146 -2.10 -22.88 -14.85
N LYS A 147 -2.93 -21.88 -15.10
CA LYS A 147 -2.80 -20.54 -14.50
C LYS A 147 -3.99 -20.22 -13.61
N ILE A 148 -3.71 -19.69 -12.42
CA ILE A 148 -4.73 -19.18 -11.50
C ILE A 148 -4.38 -17.78 -11.03
N ARG A 149 -5.41 -16.98 -10.71
CA ARG A 149 -5.26 -15.68 -10.05
C ARG A 149 -6.25 -15.54 -8.92
N LEU A 150 -5.98 -14.63 -8.00
CA LEU A 150 -6.93 -14.27 -6.96
C LEU A 150 -8.23 -13.71 -7.59
N GLU A 151 -9.37 -14.09 -7.04
CA GLU A 151 -10.64 -13.43 -7.32
C GLU A 151 -10.61 -12.01 -6.70
N PRO A 152 -10.93 -10.95 -7.46
CA PRO A 152 -10.96 -9.60 -6.91
C PRO A 152 -12.07 -9.45 -5.87
N PHE A 153 -11.71 -9.02 -4.66
CA PHE A 153 -12.65 -8.63 -3.62
C PHE A 153 -13.13 -7.19 -3.89
N CYS A 154 -14.19 -7.05 -4.68
CA CYS A 154 -14.84 -5.77 -5.01
C CYS A 154 -16.25 -5.66 -4.42
#